data_AF-A0A9D8LJ91-F1
#
_entry.id   AF-A0A9D8LJ91-F1
#
_cell.length_a   1.000
_cell.length_b   1.000
_cell.length_c   1.000
_cell.angle_alpha   90.00
_cell.angle_beta   90.00
_cell.angle_gamma   90.00
#
_symmetry.space_group_name_H-M   'P 1'
#
loop_
_entity.id
_entity.type
_entity.pdbx_description
1 polymer ?
#
loop_
_entity_poly.entity_id
_entity_poly.type
_entity_poly.pdbx_seq_one_letter_code
_entity_poly.pdbx_strand_id
1 'polypeptide(L)' 'MMGERQVAQEALFYEFSLERHIPADHWVRTIDRFVDLSEIRGHLRPFYSETGRPSIDPELMIRMLLIG' A
#
# COMPACT_ATOMS: atom_id res chain seq x y z
N MET A 1 -8.00 -13.71 5.54
CA MET A 1 -7.65 -13.36 4.16
C MET A 1 -6.69 -12.18 4.15
N MET A 2 -5.64 -12.21 3.32
CA MET A 2 -4.74 -11.05 3.13
C MET A 2 -5.40 -10.02 2.21
N GLY A 3 -5.31 -8.73 2.57
CA GLY A 3 -5.81 -7.63 1.74
C GLY A 3 -5.23 -7.62 0.34
N GLU A 4 -6.00 -7.24 -0.67
CA GLU A 4 -5.48 -7.02 -2.02
C GLU A 4 -4.89 -5.63 -2.16
N ARG A 5 -3.87 -5.52 -3.02
CA ARG A 5 -3.31 -4.24 -3.40
C ARG A 5 -4.33 -3.50 -4.23
N GLN A 6 -5.09 -2.59 -3.62
CA GLN A 6 -6.04 -1.75 -4.34
C GLN A 6 -5.25 -0.75 -5.20
N VAL A 7 -5.06 -1.11 -6.47
CA VAL A 7 -4.65 -0.18 -7.51
C VAL A 7 -5.94 0.53 -7.94
N ALA A 8 -6.14 1.76 -7.48
CA ALA A 8 -7.20 2.69 -7.84
C ALA A 8 -8.50 2.07 -8.40
N GLN A 9 -9.57 2.03 -7.59
CA GLN A 9 -10.92 1.76 -8.12
C GLN A 9 -11.41 3.00 -8.87
N GLU A 10 -11.04 3.11 -10.15
CA GLU A 10 -11.29 4.25 -11.04
C GLU A 10 -12.79 4.53 -11.32
N ALA A 11 -13.72 3.68 -10.87
CA ALA A 11 -15.10 3.71 -11.33
C ALA A 11 -16.12 4.37 -10.38
N LEU A 12 -15.77 4.73 -9.13
CA LEU A 12 -16.80 5.04 -8.12
C LEU A 12 -16.68 6.36 -7.34
N PHE A 13 -15.57 7.11 -7.42
CA PHE A 13 -15.41 8.36 -6.64
C PHE A 13 -14.59 9.42 -7.40
N TYR A 14 -14.84 10.70 -7.07
CA TYR A 14 -14.08 11.86 -7.56
C TYR A 14 -12.57 11.59 -7.51
N GLU A 15 -11.91 11.78 -8.65
CA GLU A 15 -10.53 11.39 -8.90
C GLU A 15 -9.56 12.21 -8.05
N PHE A 16 -9.12 11.66 -6.92
CA PHE A 16 -7.99 12.18 -6.16
C PHE A 16 -6.82 11.20 -6.29
N SER A 17 -5.89 11.51 -7.18
CA SER A 17 -4.63 10.78 -7.29
C SER A 17 -3.59 11.47 -6.41
N LEU A 18 -3.24 10.82 -5.30
CA LEU A 18 -2.13 11.25 -4.44
C LEU A 18 -0.82 11.32 -5.25
N GLU A 19 -0.57 10.35 -6.14
CA GLU A 19 0.56 10.40 -7.07
C GLU A 19 0.59 11.66 -7.94
N ARG A 20 -0.55 12.21 -8.37
CA ARG A 20 -0.57 13.45 -9.15
C ARG A 20 -0.45 14.70 -8.27
N HIS A 21 -0.83 14.62 -7.00
CA HIS A 21 -0.87 15.77 -6.09
C HIS A 21 0.42 15.96 -5.28
N ILE A 22 1.22 14.92 -5.07
CA ILE A 22 2.49 15.01 -4.34
C ILE A 22 3.57 15.55 -5.29
N PRO A 23 4.22 16.70 -5.00
CA PRO A 23 5.29 17.25 -5.83
C PRO A 23 6.44 16.25 -6.06
N ALA A 24 7.10 16.34 -7.21
CA ALA A 24 8.18 15.41 -7.56
C ALA A 24 9.41 15.51 -6.63
N ASP A 25 9.64 16.70 -6.07
CA ASP A 25 10.69 17.04 -5.12
C ASP A 25 10.29 16.80 -3.65
N HIS A 26 9.10 16.24 -3.40
CA HIS A 26 8.62 16.00 -2.05
C HIS A 26 9.41 14.87 -1.37
N TRP A 27 9.87 15.11 -0.14
CA TRP A 27 10.73 14.19 0.63
C TRP A 27 10.16 12.77 0.80
N VAL A 28 8.83 12.62 0.88
CA VAL A 28 8.16 11.30 0.96
C VAL A 28 8.44 10.44 -0.29
N ARG A 29 8.58 11.04 -1.49
CA ARG A 29 8.97 10.30 -2.70
C ARG A 29 10.40 9.81 -2.64
N THR A 30 11.28 10.57 -1.99
CA THR A 30 12.66 10.15 -1.75
C THR A 30 12.68 8.93 -0.83
N ILE A 31 11.86 8.92 0.22
CA ILE A 31 11.75 7.76 1.13
C ILE A 31 11.21 6.53 0.39
N ASP A 32 10.16 6.69 -0.42
CA ASP A 32 9.56 5.58 -1.20
C ASP A 32 10.62 4.84 -2.04
N ARG A 33 11.60 5.56 -2.61
CA ARG A 33 12.71 4.94 -3.37
C ARG A 33 13.61 4.01 -2.55
N PHE A 34 13.67 4.19 -1.24
CA PHE A 34 14.51 3.37 -0.36
C PHE A 34 13.70 2.31 0.41
N VAL A 35 12.36 2.33 0.28
CA VAL A 35 11.45 1.41 0.97
C VAL A 35 10.87 0.44 -0.05
N ASP A 36 11.68 -0.57 -0.40
CA ASP A 36 11.21 -1.69 -1.23
C ASP A 36 10.51 -2.73 -0.33
N LEU A 37 9.20 -2.86 -0.52
CA LEU A 37 8.34 -3.80 0.21
C LEU A 37 7.74 -4.86 -0.71
N SER A 38 8.21 -4.98 -1.95
CA SER A 38 7.63 -5.86 -2.98
C SER A 38 7.52 -7.33 -2.52
N GLU A 39 8.49 -7.82 -1.76
CA GLU A 39 8.55 -9.21 -1.26
C GLU A 39 7.77 -9.44 0.04
N ILE A 40 7.36 -8.38 0.77
CA ILE A 40 6.74 -8.51 2.10
C ILE A 40 5.47 -9.36 2.05
N ARG A 41 4.70 -9.23 0.97
CA ARG A 41 3.46 -9.95 0.74
C ARG A 41 3.70 -11.46 0.65
N GLY A 42 4.77 -11.87 -0.03
CA GLY A 42 5.16 -13.28 -0.16
C GLY A 42 5.55 -13.88 1.18
N HIS A 43 6.37 -13.15 1.95
CA HIS A 43 6.81 -13.58 3.28
C HIS A 43 5.67 -13.66 4.29
N LEU A 44 4.69 -12.77 4.20
CA LEU A 44 3.59 -12.72 5.15
C LEU A 44 2.42 -13.65 4.80
N ARG A 45 2.30 -14.08 3.53
CA ARG A 45 1.21 -14.95 3.06
C ARG A 45 0.93 -16.17 3.96
N PRO A 46 1.93 -16.94 4.46
CA PRO A 46 1.68 -18.11 5.29
C PRO A 46 0.99 -17.81 6.63
N PHE A 47 1.04 -16.56 7.10
CA PHE A 47 0.44 -16.15 8.37
C PHE A 47 -1.00 -15.67 8.24
N TYR A 48 -1.53 -15.57 7.02
CA TYR A 48 -2.92 -15.17 6.77
C TYR A 48 -3.80 -16.39 6.54
N SER A 49 -4.97 -16.40 7.20
CA SER A 49 -6.03 -17.38 6.92
C SER A 49 -6.55 -17.23 5.48
N GLU A 50 -6.86 -18.35 4.83
CA GLU A 50 -7.59 -18.42 3.56
C GLU A 50 -9.10 -18.12 3.70
N THR A 51 -9.57 -17.91 4.93
CA THR A 51 -10.97 -17.57 5.21
C THR A 51 -11.06 -16.28 6.04
N GLY A 52 -12.24 -15.65 6.05
CA GLY A 52 -12.53 -14.42 6.80
C GLY A 52 -12.39 -13.12 5.99
N ARG A 53 -12.60 -11.99 6.67
CA ARG A 53 -12.52 -10.65 6.06
C ARG A 53 -11.08 -10.37 5.58
N PRO A 54 -10.88 -9.80 4.38
CA PRO A 54 -9.57 -9.33 3.95
C PRO A 54 -9.00 -8.30 4.93
N SER A 55 -7.74 -8.47 5.30
CA SER A 55 -6.98 -7.46 6.07
C SER A 55 -6.68 -6.23 5.21
N ILE A 56 -6.03 -5.22 5.80
CA ILE A 56 -5.32 -4.20 5.01
C ILE A 56 -4.15 -4.87 4.28
N ASP A 57 -3.77 -4.36 3.11
CA ASP A 57 -2.55 -4.80 2.42
C ASP A 57 -1.34 -4.59 3.36
N PRO A 58 -0.52 -5.62 3.62
CA PRO A 58 0.62 -5.51 4.52
C PRO A 58 1.62 -4.42 4.12
N GLU A 59 1.82 -4.19 2.82
CA GLU A 59 2.69 -3.11 2.33
C GLU A 59 2.13 -1.74 2.73
N LEU A 60 0.83 -1.52 2.55
CA LEU A 60 0.16 -0.28 2.93
C LEU A 60 0.23 -0.04 4.44
N MET A 61 0.00 -1.08 5.24
CA MET A 61 0.10 -1.01 6.70
C MET A 61 1.50 -0.57 7.16
N ILE A 62 2.56 -1.12 6.56
CA ILE A 62 3.94 -0.74 6.89
C ILE A 62 4.22 0.70 6.46
N ARG A 63 3.79 1.11 5.26
CA ARG A 63 3.94 2.50 4.80
C ARG A 63 3.25 3.50 5.74
N MET A 64 2.06 3.17 6.24
CA MET A 64 1.36 3.99 7.24
C MET A 64 2.17 4.12 8.54
N LEU A 65 2.74 3.02 9.04
CA LEU A 65 3.56 3.03 10.27
C LEU A 65 4.86 3.82 10.13
N LEU A 66 5.46 3.86 8.93
CA LEU A 66 6.70 4.59 8.67
C LEU A 66 6.50 6.11 8.59
N ILE A 67 5.33 6.54 8.11
CA ILE A 67 5.05 7.97 7.86
C ILE A 67 4.39 8.64 9.07
N GLY A 68 3.61 7.88 9.87
CA GLY A 68 2.91 8.39 11.06
C GLY A 68 1.58 9.05 10.75
#